data_AF-X5ZE82-F1
#
_entry.id   AF-X5ZE82-F1
#
_cell.length_a   1.000
_cell.length_b   1.000
_cell.length_c   1.000
_cell.angle_alpha   90.00
_cell.angle_beta   90.00
_cell.angle_gamma   90.00
#
_symmetry.space_group_name_H-M   'P 1'
#
loop_
_entity.id
_entity.type
_entity.pdbx_description
1 polymer ?
#
loop_
_entity_poly.entity_id
_entity_poly.type
_entity_poly.pdbx_seq_one_letter_code
_entity_poly.pdbx_strand_id
1 'polypeptide(L)' 'MIQLPIVDNGPVIFCWVRAARIDLTFRPMADADLPFLSALYASTRAEELAVTPWSDAQKKIGRAHV' A
#
# COMPACT_ATOMS: atom_id res chain seq x y z
N MET A 1 -13.08 -7.60 -34.07
CA MET A 1 -13.69 -8.47 -33.05
C MET A 1 -12.58 -9.01 -32.17
N ILE A 2 -12.23 -8.26 -31.11
CA ILE A 2 -11.36 -8.73 -30.03
C ILE A 2 -12.05 -8.28 -28.75
N GLN A 3 -12.55 -9.25 -27.99
CA GLN A 3 -13.25 -9.05 -26.72
C GLN A 3 -12.20 -9.05 -25.61
N LEU A 4 -12.05 -7.94 -24.88
CA LEU A 4 -11.26 -7.88 -23.66
C LEU A 4 -12.07 -8.50 -22.51
N PRO A 5 -11.47 -9.30 -21.63
CA PRO A 5 -12.19 -9.92 -20.51
C PRO A 5 -12.70 -8.82 -19.58
N ILE A 6 -14.02 -8.75 -19.48
CA ILE A 6 -14.74 -7.93 -18.53
C ILE A 6 -14.44 -8.54 -17.16
N VAL A 7 -13.47 -7.98 -16.44
CA VAL A 7 -13.38 -8.22 -15.00
C VAL A 7 -14.61 -7.59 -14.39
N ASP A 8 -15.51 -8.44 -13.93
CA ASP A 8 -16.79 -8.12 -13.29
C ASP A 8 -16.54 -7.15 -12.13
N ASN A 9 -16.62 -5.85 -12.41
CA ASN A 9 -16.67 -4.82 -11.40
C ASN A 9 -18.12 -4.41 -11.31
N GLY A 10 -18.75 -4.79 -10.20
CA GLY A 10 -20.06 -4.32 -9.79
C GLY A 10 -20.17 -2.79 -9.83
N PRO A 11 -21.35 -2.24 -9.53
CA PRO A 11 -21.66 -0.84 -9.82
C PRO A 11 -20.55 0.05 -9.25
N VAL A 12 -19.95 0.87 -10.10
CA VAL A 12 -18.92 1.85 -9.74
C VAL A 12 -19.45 2.72 -8.59
N ILE A 13 -19.17 2.28 -7.36
CA ILE A 13 -19.49 3.03 -6.15
C ILE A 13 -18.57 4.25 -6.18
N PHE A 14 -19.15 5.39 -6.52
CA PHE A 14 -18.78 6.82 -6.35
C PHE A 14 -17.41 7.29 -5.79
N CYS A 15 -16.56 6.46 -5.18
CA CYS A 15 -15.49 6.90 -4.29
C CYS A 15 -14.11 7.12 -4.94
N TRP A 16 -13.86 6.77 -6.21
CA TRP A 16 -12.48 6.79 -6.77
C TRP A 16 -12.35 7.43 -8.15
N VAL A 17 -13.25 8.36 -8.50
CA VAL A 17 -13.30 9.00 -9.84
C VAL A 17 -11.97 9.62 -10.27
N ARG A 18 -11.23 10.21 -9.33
CA ARG A 18 -9.92 10.83 -9.64
C ARG A 18 -8.86 9.79 -10.02
N ALA A 19 -8.85 8.64 -9.35
CA ALA A 19 -7.91 7.56 -9.64
C ALA A 19 -8.24 6.88 -10.98
N ALA A 20 -9.52 6.59 -11.21
CA ALA A 20 -9.98 5.99 -12.45
C ALA A 20 -9.69 6.87 -13.69
N ARG A 21 -9.72 8.21 -13.54
CA ARG A 21 -9.36 9.15 -14.62
C ARG A 21 -7.90 9.09 -15.05
N ILE A 22 -7.05 8.46 -14.25
CA ILE A 22 -5.62 8.25 -14.54
C ILE A 22 -5.28 6.76 -14.59
N ASP A 23 -6.27 5.91 -14.91
CA ASP A 23 -6.12 4.46 -15.08
C ASP A 23 -5.58 3.73 -13.84
N LEU A 24 -5.83 4.28 -12.64
CA LEU A 24 -5.54 3.62 -11.38
C LEU A 24 -6.76 2.88 -10.84
N THR A 25 -6.52 1.68 -10.34
CA THR A 25 -7.51 0.84 -9.67
C THR A 25 -7.04 0.47 -8.26
N PHE A 26 -7.99 0.17 -7.39
CA PHE A 26 -7.73 -0.30 -6.03
C PHE A 26 -8.06 -1.78 -5.94
N ARG A 27 -7.27 -2.50 -5.14
CA ARG A 27 -7.55 -3.90 -4.78
C ARG A 27 -7.29 -4.13 -3.29
N PRO A 28 -7.89 -5.15 -2.67
CA PRO A 28 -7.48 -5.60 -1.34
C PRO A 28 -5.99 -5.92 -1.28
N MET A 29 -5.39 -5.68 -0.11
CA MET A 29 -4.00 -6.06 0.18
C MET A 29 -3.86 -7.58 0.24
N ALA A 30 -2.70 -8.08 -0.20
CA ALA A 30 -2.29 -9.47 -0.04
C ALA A 30 -0.89 -9.55 0.58
N ASP A 31 -0.50 -10.73 1.08
CA ASP A 31 0.80 -10.94 1.75
C ASP A 31 2.01 -10.55 0.87
N ALA A 32 1.88 -10.68 -0.45
CA ALA A 32 2.91 -10.29 -1.40
C ALA A 32 3.21 -8.77 -1.40
N ASP A 33 2.30 -7.94 -0.87
CA ASP A 33 2.46 -6.50 -0.79
C ASP A 33 3.25 -6.04 0.45
N LEU A 34 3.36 -6.91 1.47
CA LEU A 34 3.95 -6.57 2.77
C LEU A 34 5.40 -6.03 2.67
N PRO A 35 6.30 -6.57 1.83
CA PRO A 35 7.66 -6.03 1.73
C PRO A 35 7.66 -4.57 1.25
N PHE A 36 6.80 -4.22 0.29
CA PHE A 36 6.70 -2.85 -0.22
C PHE A 36 6.00 -1.93 0.80
N LEU A 37 4.88 -2.37 1.36
CA LEU A 37 4.08 -1.55 2.26
C LEU A 37 4.80 -1.23 3.58
N SER A 38 5.58 -2.18 4.11
CA SER A 38 6.42 -1.95 5.29
C SER A 38 7.49 -0.89 5.05
N ALA A 39 8.17 -0.94 3.90
CA ALA A 39 9.16 0.06 3.50
C ALA A 39 8.51 1.44 3.27
N LEU A 40 7.36 1.48 2.60
CA LEU A 40 6.61 2.72 2.37
C LEU A 40 6.21 3.38 3.69
N TYR A 41 5.68 2.60 4.63
CA TYR A 41 5.31 3.08 5.96
C TYR A 41 6.52 3.56 6.78
N ALA A 42 7.64 2.84 6.72
CA ALA A 42 8.87 3.26 7.38
C ALA A 42 9.38 4.61 6.82
N SER A 43 9.18 4.88 5.53
CA SER A 43 9.61 6.14 4.90
C SER A 43 8.85 7.37 5.40
N THR A 44 7.55 7.23 5.69
CA THR A 44 6.74 8.35 6.22
C THR A 44 7.01 8.61 7.69
N ARG A 45 7.58 7.63 8.39
CA ARG A 45 7.97 7.70 9.80
C ARG A 45 9.47 7.81 10.01
N ALA A 46 10.26 8.11 8.98
CA ALA A 46 11.71 8.15 9.12
C ALA A 46 12.15 9.14 10.21
N GLU A 47 11.52 10.31 10.28
CA GLU A 47 11.77 11.32 11.32
C GLU A 47 11.27 10.89 12.71
N GLU A 48 10.08 10.28 12.79
CA GLU A 48 9.53 9.74 14.05
C GLU A 48 10.39 8.58 14.59
N LEU A 49 10.86 7.71 13.70
CA LEU A 49 11.75 6.58 14.00
C LEU A 49 13.18 7.05 14.30
N ALA A 50 13.60 8.25 13.89
CA ALA A 50 14.93 8.76 14.24
C ALA A 50 15.09 8.92 15.76
N VAL A 51 14.01 9.27 16.46
CA VAL A 51 13.99 9.50 17.91
C VAL A 51 13.90 8.20 18.71
N THR A 52 13.56 7.07 18.08
CA THR A 52 13.47 5.78 18.77
C THR A 52 14.85 5.17 19.01
N PRO A 53 15.07 4.50 20.16
CA PRO A 53 16.35 3.84 20.47
C PRO A 53 16.53 2.51 19.70
N TRP A 54 15.77 2.32 18.62
CA TRP A 54 15.80 1.09 17.83
C TRP A 54 17.03 1.07 16.93
N SER A 55 17.57 -0.11 16.68
CA SER A 55 18.57 -0.30 15.62
C SER A 55 17.94 -0.12 14.23
N ASP A 56 18.75 0.18 13.22
CA ASP A 56 18.27 0.39 11.85
C ASP A 56 17.56 -0.85 11.28
N ALA A 57 17.97 -2.05 11.71
CA ALA A 57 17.29 -3.30 11.35
C ALA A 57 15.88 -3.38 11.96
N GLN A 58 15.70 -2.93 13.20
CA GLN A 58 14.39 -2.89 13.87
C GLN A 58 13.48 -1.83 13.25
N LYS A 59 14.03 -0.66 12.87
CA LYS A 59 13.29 0.39 12.16
C LYS A 59 12.75 -0.07 10.80
N LYS A 60 13.52 -0.89 10.07
CA LYS A 60 13.09 -1.47 8.78
C LYS A 60 11.97 -2.50 8.91
N ILE A 61 11.97 -3.29 9.98
CA ILE A 61 11.01 -4.39 10.18
C ILE A 61 9.72 -3.91 10.86
N GLY A 62 9.74 -2.75 11.54
CA GLY A 62 8.56 -2.20 12.23
C GLY A 62 8.17 -2.97 13.50
N ARG A 63 9.08 -3.78 14.05
CA ARG A 63 8.82 -4.57 15.27
C ARG A 63 9.13 -3.76 16.52
N ALA A 64 8.10 -3.22 17.16
CA ALA A 64 8.17 -2.87 18.58
C ALA A 64 8.16 -4.17 19.41
N HIS A 65 9.12 -4.36 20.33
CA HIS A 65 8.84 -5.22 21.48
C HIS A 65 7.91 -4.41 22.38
N VAL A 66 6.62 -4.72 22.32
CA VAL A 66 5.67 -4.45 23.40
C VAL A 66 5.56 -5.71 24.23
#